data_AF-R9KXY6-F1
#
_entry.id   AF-R9KXY6-F1
#
_cell.length_a   1.000
_cell.length_b   1.000
_cell.length_c   1.000
_cell.angle_alpha   90.00
_cell.angle_beta   90.00
_cell.angle_gamma   90.00
#
_symmetry.space_group_name_H-M   'P 1'
#
loop_
_entity.id
_entity.type
_entity.pdbx_description
1 polymer ?
#
loop_
_entity_poly.entity_id
_entity_poly.type
_entity_poly.pdbx_seq_one_letter_code
_entity_poly.pdbx_strand_id
1 'polypeptide(L)'
;MPEIPRFDDGMVNLNELVRTLAEALVNEVMDAQADDACAEGNQRNGYRERRLLTSVGPITLRIPKLRRGTFFPNDLIDRYSRVDRAVVAAVAEMVASGVSTRKVERVARTLGADRMSASQVSRICEALDATVSDLRERSFGGVRFPYLWIDATYVKCRDGGHVSSCAVATAIGAADTGHRALLGLEAVDAEDYASWRSFLLSLRERGVAGVLCVTSDAHAGLRRAIEEVFPGAAWQRCIVHLERNACALGRNRRERRLIGSVLSAVFAESDPDLVRELYHLAAGELGAANAAVGDLLEEAEPDALAHLDFPPAHRRRLRTNNVQERANREIKRRARVVQVFPSRKSLIRLIGAVLSEMDEEWACRRWFDGDSIAEAYEDRSKWAPAPAPSYDGTAAEHAARIITVVLADEGCERRAA
;
A
#
# COMPACT_ATOMS: atom_id res chain seq x y z
N MET A 1 20.20 -37.10 -32.99
CA MET A 1 19.29 -36.37 -32.09
C MET A 1 19.64 -36.77 -30.67
N PRO A 2 19.71 -35.84 -29.71
CA PRO A 2 19.84 -36.20 -28.30
C PRO A 2 18.69 -37.13 -27.91
N GLU A 3 18.98 -38.12 -27.07
CA GLU A 3 18.01 -39.06 -26.54
C GLU A 3 16.92 -38.31 -25.76
N ILE A 4 15.65 -38.67 -25.95
CA ILE A 4 14.53 -37.98 -25.28
C ILE A 4 14.59 -38.32 -23.79
N PRO A 5 14.80 -37.33 -22.90
CA PRO A 5 14.91 -37.59 -21.47
C PRO A 5 13.58 -38.08 -20.91
N ARG A 6 13.64 -39.08 -20.04
CA ARG A 6 12.49 -39.73 -19.40
C ARG A 6 12.68 -39.81 -17.89
N PHE A 7 11.57 -39.84 -17.16
CA PHE A 7 11.53 -40.19 -15.74
C PHE A 7 11.65 -41.70 -15.56
N ASP A 8 11.85 -42.15 -14.32
CA ASP A 8 11.93 -43.57 -13.95
C ASP A 8 10.65 -44.36 -14.27
N ASP A 9 9.50 -43.66 -14.38
CA ASP A 9 8.21 -44.22 -14.80
C ASP A 9 8.05 -44.32 -16.33
N GLY A 10 9.07 -43.93 -17.10
CA GLY A 10 9.09 -43.95 -18.55
C GLY A 10 8.39 -42.76 -19.22
N MET A 11 7.77 -41.83 -18.48
CA MET A 11 7.21 -40.60 -19.05
C MET A 11 8.30 -39.64 -19.52
N VAL A 12 8.03 -38.87 -20.58
CA VAL A 12 8.98 -37.87 -21.08
C VAL A 12 9.17 -36.75 -20.07
N ASN A 13 10.42 -36.48 -19.72
CA ASN A 13 10.79 -35.33 -18.92
C ASN A 13 10.87 -34.09 -19.83
N LEU A 14 9.72 -33.43 -20.03
CA LEU A 14 9.60 -32.26 -20.89
C LEU A 14 10.52 -31.12 -20.46
N ASN A 15 10.71 -30.91 -19.15
CA ASN A 15 11.62 -29.85 -18.66
C ASN A 15 13.07 -30.12 -19.10
N GLU A 16 13.55 -31.35 -18.93
CA GLU A 16 14.90 -31.72 -19.34
C GLU A 16 15.06 -31.64 -20.87
N LEU A 17 14.05 -32.05 -21.63
CA LEU A 17 14.06 -31.94 -23.10
C LEU A 17 14.17 -30.48 -23.54
N VAL A 18 13.34 -29.60 -22.98
CA VAL A 18 13.37 -28.15 -23.29
C VAL A 18 14.70 -27.54 -22.87
N ARG A 19 15.26 -27.93 -21.73
CA ARG A 19 16.57 -27.47 -21.26
C ARG A 19 17.68 -27.84 -22.24
N THR A 20 17.74 -29.10 -22.70
CA THR A 20 18.74 -29.55 -23.67
C THR A 20 18.59 -28.85 -25.02
N LEU A 21 17.36 -28.67 -25.50
CA LEU A 21 17.09 -27.96 -26.76
C LEU A 21 17.47 -26.48 -26.67
N ALA A 22 17.13 -25.81 -25.56
CA ALA A 22 17.49 -24.41 -25.33
C ALA A 22 19.02 -24.24 -25.24
N GLU A 23 19.73 -25.13 -24.55
CA GLU A 23 21.20 -25.12 -24.48
C GLU A 23 21.83 -25.27 -25.87
N ALA A 24 21.36 -26.23 -26.67
CA ALA A 24 21.86 -26.44 -28.03
C ALA A 24 21.59 -25.21 -28.92
N LEU A 25 20.36 -24.69 -28.91
CA LEU A 25 19.97 -23.55 -29.73
C LEU A 25 20.78 -22.29 -29.42
N VAL A 26 20.92 -21.95 -28.13
CA VAL A 26 21.65 -20.74 -27.72
C VAL A 26 23.13 -20.85 -28.09
N ASN A 27 23.74 -22.03 -27.96
CA ASN A 27 25.13 -22.26 -28.37
C ASN A 27 25.29 -22.14 -29.89
N GLU A 28 24.36 -22.70 -30.68
CA GLU A 28 24.37 -22.61 -32.14
C GLU A 28 24.24 -21.15 -32.62
N VAL A 29 23.35 -20.37 -32.00
CA VAL A 29 23.20 -18.93 -32.30
C VAL A 29 24.49 -18.16 -32.01
N MET A 30 25.15 -18.44 -30.89
CA MET A 30 26.43 -17.81 -30.57
C MET A 30 27.54 -18.23 -31.54
N ASP A 31 27.55 -19.49 -32.00
CA ASP A 31 28.48 -19.94 -33.02
C ASP A 31 28.23 -19.25 -34.36
N ALA A 32 26.98 -19.14 -34.82
CA ALA A 32 26.65 -18.42 -36.06
C ALA A 32 27.09 -16.95 -36.01
N GLN A 33 26.77 -16.24 -34.91
CA GLN A 33 27.20 -14.85 -34.71
C GLN A 33 28.72 -14.69 -34.69
N ALA A 34 29.46 -15.69 -34.20
CA ALA A 34 30.92 -15.65 -34.21
C ALA A 34 31.50 -15.93 -35.61
N ASP A 35 30.84 -16.74 -36.44
CA ASP A 35 31.24 -16.96 -37.83
C ASP A 35 31.04 -15.72 -38.69
N ASP A 36 29.92 -15.01 -38.50
CA ASP A 36 29.68 -13.71 -39.14
C ASP A 36 30.80 -12.72 -38.81
N ALA A 37 31.17 -12.61 -37.53
CA ALA A 37 32.27 -11.75 -37.11
C ALA A 37 33.63 -12.18 -37.73
N CYS A 38 33.84 -13.48 -37.97
CA CYS A 38 35.05 -13.96 -38.63
C CYS A 38 35.06 -13.64 -40.13
N ALA A 39 33.91 -13.71 -40.79
CA ALA A 39 33.75 -13.28 -42.18
C ALA A 39 34.06 -11.78 -42.36
N GLU A 40 33.82 -10.96 -41.33
CA GLU A 40 34.18 -9.54 -41.27
C GLU A 40 35.65 -9.27 -40.89
N GLY A 41 36.50 -10.31 -40.83
CA GLY A 41 37.94 -10.17 -40.59
C GLY A 41 38.38 -10.32 -39.13
N ASN A 42 37.51 -10.82 -38.25
CA ASN A 42 37.89 -11.28 -36.91
C ASN A 42 38.40 -12.74 -36.94
N GLN A 43 38.85 -13.25 -35.80
CA GLN A 43 39.30 -14.63 -35.67
C GLN A 43 38.88 -15.21 -34.32
N ARG A 44 38.51 -16.49 -34.30
CA ARG A 44 38.22 -17.24 -33.08
C ARG A 44 39.51 -17.57 -32.29
N ASN A 45 39.37 -17.65 -30.97
CA ASN A 45 40.42 -18.01 -30.03
C ASN A 45 39.89 -18.98 -28.95
N GLY A 46 39.19 -20.02 -29.41
CA GLY A 46 38.57 -21.02 -28.55
C GLY A 46 37.27 -20.55 -27.91
N TYR A 47 36.89 -21.21 -26.81
CA TYR A 47 35.63 -20.98 -26.11
C TYR A 47 35.87 -20.62 -24.63
N ARG A 48 34.89 -19.95 -24.02
CA ARG A 48 34.73 -19.89 -22.56
C ARG A 48 33.42 -20.57 -22.19
N GLU A 49 33.46 -21.45 -21.21
CA GLU A 49 32.24 -22.03 -20.66
C GLU A 49 31.66 -21.13 -19.57
N ARG A 50 30.33 -21.00 -19.58
CA ARG A 50 29.59 -20.25 -18.57
C ARG A 50 28.27 -20.96 -18.29
N ARG A 51 27.98 -21.21 -17.02
CA ARG A 51 26.66 -21.71 -16.61
C ARG A 51 25.70 -20.54 -16.45
N LEU A 52 24.52 -20.62 -17.07
CA LEU A 52 23.43 -19.66 -16.95
C LEU A 52 22.21 -20.37 -16.36
N LEU A 53 21.64 -19.82 -15.29
CA LEU A 53 20.41 -20.33 -14.71
C LEU A 53 19.20 -19.75 -15.46
N THR A 54 18.31 -20.60 -15.98
CA THR A 54 17.08 -20.22 -16.70
C THR A 54 15.84 -20.80 -16.01
N SER A 55 14.64 -20.48 -16.50
CA SER A 55 13.36 -20.99 -15.98
C SER A 55 13.20 -22.51 -16.11
N VAL A 56 13.89 -23.12 -17.09
CA VAL A 56 13.92 -24.58 -17.32
C VAL A 56 15.15 -25.25 -16.69
N GLY A 57 15.84 -24.54 -15.81
CA GLY A 57 17.04 -24.99 -15.13
C GLY A 57 18.33 -24.43 -15.74
N PRO A 58 19.48 -24.93 -15.28
CA PRO A 58 20.78 -24.44 -15.72
C PRO A 58 21.16 -24.97 -17.09
N ILE A 59 21.63 -24.06 -17.96
CA ILE A 59 22.24 -24.38 -19.24
C ILE A 59 23.72 -24.02 -19.24
N THR A 60 24.50 -24.74 -20.03
CA THR A 60 25.93 -24.50 -20.24
C THR A 60 26.17 -23.79 -21.56
N LEU A 61 26.62 -22.55 -21.47
CA LEU A 61 26.95 -21.71 -22.60
C LEU A 61 28.42 -21.92 -22.98
N ARG A 62 28.66 -22.35 -24.22
CA ARG A 62 29.97 -22.44 -24.85
C ARG A 62 30.19 -21.18 -25.66
N ILE A 63 30.61 -20.11 -25.00
CA ILE A 63 30.71 -18.79 -25.62
C ILE A 63 32.01 -18.70 -26.44
N PRO A 64 31.95 -18.46 -27.76
CA PRO A 64 33.13 -18.21 -28.59
C PRO A 64 33.95 -17.01 -28.09
N LYS A 65 35.28 -17.11 -28.17
CA LYS A 65 36.21 -16.00 -27.91
C LYS A 65 36.68 -15.44 -29.25
N LEU A 66 36.52 -14.14 -29.44
CA LEU A 66 37.05 -13.43 -30.61
C LEU A 66 38.37 -12.73 -30.27
N ARG A 67 39.28 -12.61 -31.24
CA ARG A 67 40.59 -11.96 -31.06
C ARG A 67 40.50 -10.43 -31.01
N ARG A 68 39.51 -9.84 -31.69
CA ARG A 68 39.22 -8.40 -31.69
C ARG A 68 37.80 -8.16 -31.14
N GLY A 69 37.60 -7.07 -30.40
CA GLY A 69 36.31 -6.72 -29.77
C GLY A 69 36.27 -6.97 -28.26
N THR A 70 35.51 -6.14 -27.53
CA THR A 70 35.61 -5.98 -26.07
C THR A 70 34.68 -6.86 -25.24
N PHE A 71 33.95 -7.81 -25.83
CA PHE A 71 33.34 -9.02 -25.24
C PHE A 71 32.34 -9.59 -26.28
N PHE A 72 32.08 -10.90 -26.22
CA PHE A 72 31.12 -11.60 -27.09
C PHE A 72 30.28 -12.57 -26.26
N PRO A 73 28.97 -12.74 -26.52
CA PRO A 73 28.08 -11.81 -27.23
C PRO A 73 27.76 -10.56 -26.37
N ASN A 74 27.34 -9.45 -26.98
CA ASN A 74 27.07 -8.18 -26.26
C ASN A 74 25.57 -7.94 -25.97
N ASP A 75 24.73 -8.67 -26.68
CA ASP A 75 23.29 -8.49 -26.88
C ASP A 75 22.50 -9.68 -26.31
N LEU A 76 23.06 -10.89 -26.43
CA LEU A 76 22.40 -12.10 -25.96
C LEU A 76 22.49 -12.28 -24.43
N ILE A 77 23.59 -11.86 -23.80
CA ILE A 77 23.84 -12.11 -22.37
C ILE A 77 24.61 -10.96 -21.73
N ASP A 78 24.00 -10.31 -20.75
CA ASP A 78 24.64 -9.27 -19.95
C ASP A 78 25.96 -9.75 -19.31
N ARG A 79 26.95 -8.86 -19.26
CA ARG A 79 28.26 -9.17 -18.64
C ARG A 79 28.07 -9.58 -17.18
N TYR A 80 28.75 -10.66 -16.80
CA TYR A 80 28.74 -11.25 -15.44
C TYR A 80 27.40 -11.80 -14.91
N SER A 81 26.27 -11.62 -15.61
CA SER A 81 24.98 -12.21 -15.21
C SER A 81 25.01 -13.75 -15.16
N ARG A 82 24.60 -14.37 -14.05
CA ARG A 82 24.54 -15.84 -13.94
C ARG A 82 23.12 -16.39 -13.98
N VAL A 83 22.14 -15.51 -14.17
CA VAL A 83 20.71 -15.81 -14.06
C VAL A 83 19.97 -15.07 -15.17
N ASP A 84 19.03 -15.75 -15.80
CA ASP A 84 18.14 -15.18 -16.81
C ASP A 84 17.16 -14.17 -16.18
N ARG A 85 16.77 -13.16 -16.97
CA ARG A 85 15.84 -12.09 -16.55
C ARG A 85 14.47 -12.66 -16.16
N ALA A 86 14.01 -13.73 -16.79
CA ALA A 86 12.74 -14.37 -16.41
C ALA A 86 12.79 -14.95 -14.99
N VAL A 87 13.92 -15.55 -14.60
CA VAL A 87 14.13 -16.06 -13.23
C VAL A 87 14.23 -14.92 -12.23
N VAL A 88 14.91 -13.82 -12.59
CA VAL A 88 14.98 -12.59 -11.79
C VAL A 88 13.57 -12.06 -11.51
N ALA A 89 12.74 -11.92 -12.55
CA ALA A 89 11.37 -11.45 -12.43
C ALA A 89 10.51 -12.37 -11.56
N ALA A 90 10.56 -13.69 -11.78
CA ALA A 90 9.81 -14.65 -10.99
C ALA A 90 10.21 -14.62 -9.50
N VAL A 91 11.50 -14.49 -9.20
CA VAL A 91 12.01 -14.39 -7.83
C VAL A 91 11.59 -13.08 -7.18
N ALA A 92 11.67 -11.96 -7.91
CA ALA A 92 11.23 -10.66 -7.42
C ALA A 92 9.73 -10.67 -7.11
N GLU A 93 8.92 -11.23 -8.01
CA GLU A 93 7.48 -11.41 -7.85
C GLU A 93 7.13 -12.29 -6.63
N MET A 94 7.84 -13.40 -6.43
CA MET A 94 7.66 -14.21 -5.22
C MET A 94 7.94 -13.40 -3.96
N VAL A 95 9.00 -12.60 -3.94
CA VAL A 95 9.32 -11.75 -2.78
C VAL A 95 8.27 -10.67 -2.59
N ALA A 96 7.83 -10.00 -3.65
CA ALA A 96 6.76 -8.99 -3.61
C ALA A 96 5.42 -9.58 -3.13
N SER A 97 5.13 -10.82 -3.52
CA SER A 97 4.03 -11.65 -3.02
C SER A 97 4.19 -12.11 -1.55
N GLY A 98 5.28 -11.74 -0.88
CA GLY A 98 5.54 -12.03 0.52
C GLY A 98 6.12 -13.42 0.79
N VAL A 99 6.70 -14.09 -0.22
CA VAL A 99 7.45 -15.33 -0.02
C VAL A 99 8.81 -15.00 0.60
N SER A 100 9.13 -15.60 1.75
CA SER A 100 10.44 -15.37 2.38
C SER A 100 11.59 -15.81 1.46
N THR A 101 12.73 -15.14 1.53
CA THR A 101 13.92 -15.47 0.71
C THR A 101 14.35 -16.94 0.86
N ARG A 102 14.17 -17.54 2.05
CA ARG A 102 14.41 -18.97 2.30
C ARG A 102 13.38 -19.88 1.61
N LYS A 103 12.13 -19.45 1.52
CA LYS A 103 11.09 -20.20 0.80
C LYS A 103 11.28 -20.06 -0.72
N VAL A 104 11.68 -18.88 -1.20
CA VAL A 104 12.09 -18.66 -2.59
C VAL A 104 13.28 -19.55 -2.94
N GLU A 105 14.32 -19.61 -2.11
CA GLU A 105 15.46 -20.53 -2.29
C GLU A 105 14.99 -21.99 -2.43
N ARG A 106 14.03 -22.41 -1.60
CA ARG A 106 13.47 -23.77 -1.65
C ARG A 106 12.71 -24.03 -2.96
N VAL A 107 11.86 -23.09 -3.38
CA VAL A 107 11.11 -23.20 -4.66
C VAL A 107 12.07 -23.21 -5.84
N ALA A 108 13.09 -22.35 -5.82
CA ALA A 108 14.11 -22.30 -6.85
C ALA A 108 14.89 -23.62 -6.93
N ARG A 109 15.23 -24.24 -5.80
CA ARG A 109 15.84 -25.58 -5.76
C ARG A 109 14.95 -26.62 -6.45
N THR A 110 13.65 -26.62 -6.18
CA THR A 110 12.69 -27.51 -6.87
C THR A 110 12.64 -27.28 -8.38
N LEU A 111 12.93 -26.07 -8.85
CA LEU A 111 13.03 -25.70 -10.27
C LEU A 111 14.44 -25.93 -10.87
N GLY A 112 15.33 -26.65 -10.19
CA GLY A 112 16.69 -26.95 -10.66
C GLY A 112 17.70 -25.81 -10.45
N ALA A 113 17.33 -24.76 -9.72
CA ALA A 113 18.22 -23.67 -9.32
C ALA A 113 18.94 -23.98 -7.99
N ASP A 114 19.59 -25.15 -7.88
CA ASP A 114 20.17 -25.69 -6.65
C ASP A 114 21.18 -24.78 -5.94
N ARG A 115 21.68 -23.76 -6.62
CA ARG A 115 22.70 -22.84 -6.10
C ARG A 115 22.19 -21.43 -5.80
N MET A 116 20.89 -21.14 -5.87
CA MET A 116 20.41 -19.79 -5.59
C MET A 116 20.35 -19.53 -4.08
N SER A 117 21.37 -18.90 -3.53
CA SER A 117 21.41 -18.54 -2.11
C SER A 117 20.43 -17.41 -1.77
N ALA A 118 20.05 -17.30 -0.50
CA ALA A 118 19.31 -16.13 0.00
C ALA A 118 19.98 -14.78 -0.33
N SER A 119 21.32 -14.72 -0.39
CA SER A 119 22.06 -13.52 -0.79
C SER A 119 21.97 -13.23 -2.30
N GLN A 120 21.83 -14.25 -3.15
CA GLN A 120 21.51 -14.06 -4.57
C GLN A 120 20.09 -13.55 -4.75
N VAL A 121 19.11 -14.09 -4.00
CA VAL A 121 17.72 -13.59 -4.01
C VAL A 121 17.67 -12.12 -3.61
N SER A 122 18.40 -11.73 -2.56
CA SER A 122 18.45 -10.33 -2.13
C SER A 122 19.00 -9.40 -3.22
N ARG A 123 20.03 -9.81 -3.96
CA ARG A 123 20.59 -9.04 -5.09
C ARG A 123 19.64 -8.98 -6.28
N ILE A 124 18.93 -10.07 -6.56
CA ILE A 124 17.89 -10.10 -7.59
C ILE A 124 16.79 -9.07 -7.24
N CYS A 125 16.41 -9.00 -5.97
CA CYS A 125 15.42 -8.03 -5.50
C CYS A 125 15.94 -6.58 -5.49
N GLU A 126 17.24 -6.31 -5.69
CA GLU A 126 17.71 -4.93 -5.90
C GLU A 126 17.14 -4.33 -7.19
N ALA A 127 16.71 -5.15 -8.15
CA ALA A 127 15.96 -4.67 -9.31
C ALA A 127 14.65 -3.96 -8.91
N LEU A 128 14.04 -4.36 -7.78
CA LEU A 128 12.85 -3.69 -7.24
C LEU A 128 13.18 -2.31 -6.66
N ASP A 129 14.45 -2.03 -6.30
CA ASP A 129 14.82 -0.73 -5.74
C ASP A 129 14.53 0.40 -6.72
N ALA A 130 14.73 0.17 -8.03
CA ALA A 130 14.42 1.15 -9.07
C ALA A 130 12.92 1.46 -9.12
N THR A 131 12.08 0.43 -9.25
CA THR A 131 10.61 0.57 -9.27
C THR A 131 10.07 1.26 -8.02
N VAL A 132 10.62 0.93 -6.84
CA VAL A 132 10.24 1.55 -5.58
C VAL A 132 10.71 3.00 -5.49
N SER A 133 11.90 3.31 -6.02
CA SER A 133 12.40 4.69 -6.08
C SER A 133 11.55 5.54 -7.01
N ASP A 134 11.21 5.02 -8.20
CA ASP A 134 10.31 5.68 -9.15
C ASP A 134 8.95 5.99 -8.48
N LEU A 135 8.38 5.03 -7.74
CA LEU A 135 7.12 5.24 -7.02
C LEU A 135 7.24 6.32 -5.92
N ARG A 136 8.36 6.35 -5.19
CA ARG A 136 8.58 7.29 -4.07
C ARG A 136 8.96 8.70 -4.54
N GLU A 137 9.64 8.82 -5.67
CA GLU A 137 10.23 10.07 -6.15
C GLU A 137 9.42 10.71 -7.29
N ARG A 138 8.39 10.03 -7.83
CA ARG A 138 7.56 10.55 -8.91
C ARG A 138 6.99 11.94 -8.61
N SER A 139 6.95 12.76 -9.64
CA SER A 139 6.28 14.05 -9.61
C SER A 139 4.77 13.89 -9.77
N PHE A 140 4.04 14.74 -9.05
CA PHE A 140 2.59 14.91 -9.11
C PHE A 140 2.18 16.22 -9.76
N GLY A 141 3.15 16.93 -10.38
CA GLY A 141 2.90 18.21 -11.02
C GLY A 141 1.78 18.12 -12.06
N GLY A 142 0.88 19.10 -12.03
CA GLY A 142 -0.25 19.19 -12.96
C GLY A 142 -1.47 18.35 -12.60
N VAL A 143 -1.42 17.55 -11.52
CA VAL A 143 -2.58 16.81 -10.99
C VAL A 143 -2.95 17.38 -9.63
N ARG A 144 -4.25 17.62 -9.41
CA ARG A 144 -4.75 18.05 -8.09
C ARG A 144 -5.26 16.86 -7.31
N PHE A 145 -5.07 16.90 -6.00
CA PHE A 145 -5.48 15.84 -5.08
C PHE A 145 -6.42 16.43 -4.01
N PRO A 146 -7.74 16.53 -4.28
CA PRO A 146 -8.69 17.08 -3.33
C PRO A 146 -8.68 16.34 -1.99
N TYR A 147 -8.45 15.02 -2.00
CA TYR A 147 -8.55 14.18 -0.81
C TYR A 147 -7.28 13.38 -0.57
N LEU A 148 -6.82 13.41 0.69
CA LEU A 148 -5.69 12.64 1.19
C LEU A 148 -6.13 11.75 2.34
N TRP A 149 -5.60 10.54 2.38
CA TRP A 149 -5.67 9.65 3.53
C TRP A 149 -4.25 9.37 3.98
N ILE A 150 -4.00 9.52 5.28
CA ILE A 150 -2.66 9.38 5.85
C ILE A 150 -2.73 8.45 7.05
N ASP A 151 -1.79 7.52 7.13
CA ASP A 151 -1.68 6.59 8.25
C ASP A 151 -0.24 6.13 8.43
N ALA A 152 0.04 5.55 9.60
CA ALA A 152 1.29 4.86 9.86
C ALA A 152 1.03 3.44 10.36
N THR A 153 1.89 2.50 9.97
CA THR A 153 1.90 1.15 10.54
C THR A 153 3.26 0.77 11.07
N TYR A 154 3.28 0.09 12.21
CA TYR A 154 4.51 -0.38 12.83
C TYR A 154 4.96 -1.74 12.29
N VAL A 155 6.25 -1.83 11.99
CA VAL A 155 6.95 -3.04 11.55
C VAL A 155 8.29 -3.16 12.27
N LYS A 156 8.75 -4.38 12.52
CA LYS A 156 10.04 -4.58 13.21
C LYS A 156 11.18 -4.46 12.21
N CYS A 157 12.10 -3.56 12.47
CA CYS A 157 13.29 -3.34 11.67
C CYS A 157 14.52 -3.34 12.56
N ARG A 158 15.63 -3.87 12.05
CA ARG A 158 16.95 -3.69 12.66
C ARG A 158 17.53 -2.39 12.14
N ASP A 159 17.90 -1.52 13.07
CA ASP A 159 18.53 -0.24 12.79
C ASP A 159 19.55 0.09 13.88
N GLY A 160 20.69 0.66 13.52
CA GLY A 160 21.78 0.94 14.48
C GLY A 160 22.19 -0.28 15.35
N GLY A 161 22.10 -1.50 14.80
CA GLY A 161 22.48 -2.74 15.50
C GLY A 161 21.42 -3.35 16.44
N HIS A 162 20.29 -2.69 16.68
CA HIS A 162 19.21 -3.17 17.55
C HIS A 162 17.88 -3.29 16.79
N VAL A 163 16.93 -4.07 17.33
CA VAL A 163 15.61 -4.24 16.72
C VAL A 163 14.65 -3.23 17.33
N SER A 164 14.09 -2.35 16.52
CA SER A 164 13.11 -1.34 16.92
C SER A 164 11.79 -1.51 16.16
N SER A 165 10.72 -0.90 16.71
CA SER A 165 9.48 -0.71 15.97
C SER A 165 9.66 0.51 15.09
N CYS A 166 9.70 0.33 13.78
CA CYS A 166 9.76 1.41 12.80
C CYS A 166 8.34 1.72 12.33
N ALA A 167 7.97 2.99 12.31
CA ALA A 167 6.70 3.44 11.76
C ALA A 167 6.86 3.62 10.25
N VAL A 168 5.95 3.03 9.47
CA VAL A 168 5.90 3.18 8.03
C VAL A 168 4.73 4.09 7.72
N ALA A 169 5.04 5.33 7.35
CA ALA A 169 4.07 6.34 6.96
C ALA A 169 3.69 6.16 5.49
N THR A 170 2.39 6.16 5.21
CA THR A 170 1.84 6.08 3.87
C THR A 170 0.83 7.20 3.63
N ALA A 171 0.88 7.81 2.45
CA ALA A 171 -0.11 8.76 1.99
C ALA A 171 -0.75 8.25 0.70
N ILE A 172 -2.08 8.18 0.68
CA ILE A 172 -2.86 7.79 -0.50
C ILE A 172 -3.76 8.98 -0.85
N GLY A 173 -3.74 9.41 -2.10
CA GLY A 173 -4.57 10.50 -2.59
C GLY A 173 -5.62 10.04 -3.59
N ALA A 174 -6.72 10.78 -3.67
CA ALA A 174 -7.62 10.75 -4.83
C ALA A 174 -7.31 11.97 -5.71
N ALA A 175 -6.96 11.71 -6.97
CA ALA A 175 -6.75 12.75 -7.97
C ALA A 175 -8.10 13.36 -8.42
N ASP A 176 -8.05 14.56 -8.99
CA ASP A 176 -9.20 15.23 -9.62
C ASP A 176 -9.69 14.52 -10.91
N THR A 177 -8.99 13.49 -11.36
CA THR A 177 -9.47 12.53 -12.37
C THR A 177 -10.29 11.37 -11.79
N GLY A 178 -10.40 11.30 -10.46
CA GLY A 178 -11.11 10.26 -9.72
C GLY A 178 -10.29 8.99 -9.44
N HIS A 179 -9.06 8.89 -9.92
CA HIS A 179 -8.16 7.76 -9.65
C HIS A 179 -7.46 7.91 -8.30
N ARG A 180 -7.13 6.77 -7.69
CA ARG A 180 -6.27 6.75 -6.49
C ARG A 180 -4.82 6.65 -6.89
N ALA A 181 -3.95 7.23 -6.08
CA ALA A 181 -2.51 7.10 -6.22
C ALA A 181 -1.85 7.02 -4.83
N LEU A 182 -0.82 6.21 -4.69
CA LEU A 182 0.11 6.30 -3.57
C LEU A 182 0.95 7.56 -3.72
N LEU A 183 0.80 8.50 -2.79
CA LEU A 183 1.52 9.76 -2.84
C LEU A 183 2.85 9.68 -2.10
N GLY A 184 2.97 8.86 -1.06
CA GLY A 184 4.22 8.72 -0.32
C GLY A 184 4.32 7.44 0.48
N LEU A 185 5.56 7.00 0.65
CA LEU A 185 5.98 5.89 1.49
C LEU A 185 7.31 6.26 2.15
N GLU A 186 7.34 6.29 3.48
CA GLU A 186 8.55 6.58 4.25
C GLU A 186 8.64 5.74 5.53
N ALA A 187 9.86 5.40 5.94
CA ALA A 187 10.13 4.71 7.20
C ALA A 187 10.63 5.75 8.22
N VAL A 188 9.76 6.14 9.15
CA VAL A 188 9.99 7.19 10.14
C VAL A 188 10.32 6.62 11.53
N ASP A 189 11.08 7.40 12.30
CA ASP A 189 11.72 6.94 13.55
C ASP A 189 10.84 7.10 14.77
N ALA A 190 10.02 8.14 14.73
CA ALA A 190 8.99 8.43 15.70
C ALA A 190 7.80 9.04 14.94
N GLU A 191 6.59 8.82 15.43
CA GLU A 191 5.41 9.59 15.00
C GLU A 191 5.47 11.02 15.55
N ASP A 192 6.64 11.65 15.61
CA ASP A 192 6.74 13.03 16.06
C ASP A 192 6.34 14.03 14.98
N TYR A 193 6.06 15.26 15.40
CA TYR A 193 5.66 16.33 14.49
C TYR A 193 6.70 16.61 13.40
N ALA A 194 8.00 16.52 13.72
CA ALA A 194 9.07 16.79 12.76
C ALA A 194 9.09 15.77 11.63
N SER A 195 8.92 14.49 11.95
CA SER A 195 8.85 13.39 10.99
C SER A 195 7.64 13.52 10.08
N TRP A 196 6.45 13.79 10.64
CA TRP A 196 5.24 14.02 9.85
C TRP A 196 5.37 15.25 8.96
N ARG A 197 5.86 16.37 9.48
CA ARG A 197 6.08 17.58 8.70
C ARG A 197 7.03 17.35 7.53
N SER A 198 8.15 16.67 7.76
CA SER A 198 9.10 16.30 6.70
C SER A 198 8.44 15.44 5.62
N PHE A 199 7.69 14.41 6.03
CA PHE A 199 6.97 13.54 5.11
C PHE A 199 5.95 14.31 4.25
N LEU A 200 5.13 15.17 4.86
CA LEU A 200 4.12 15.97 4.14
C LEU A 200 4.76 17.02 3.21
N LEU A 201 5.86 17.65 3.64
CA LEU A 201 6.61 18.59 2.79
C LEU A 201 7.16 17.89 1.55
N SER A 202 7.69 16.67 1.69
CA SER A 202 8.13 15.87 0.54
C SER A 202 6.99 15.59 -0.45
N LEU A 203 5.76 15.38 0.02
CA LEU A 203 4.60 15.25 -0.89
C LEU A 203 4.37 16.55 -1.67
N ARG A 204 4.38 17.69 -0.98
CA ARG A 204 4.13 19.01 -1.56
C ARG A 204 5.22 19.41 -2.55
N GLU A 205 6.49 19.17 -2.23
CA GLU A 205 7.64 19.42 -3.10
C GLU A 205 7.57 18.61 -4.40
N ARG A 206 7.04 17.37 -4.34
CA ARG A 206 6.81 16.55 -5.53
C ARG A 206 5.61 16.99 -6.35
N GLY A 207 4.78 17.93 -5.85
CA GLY A 207 3.69 18.56 -6.61
C GLY A 207 2.28 18.24 -6.11
N VAL A 208 2.12 17.59 -4.95
CA VAL A 208 0.78 17.38 -4.37
C VAL A 208 0.18 18.74 -3.99
N ALA A 209 -0.91 19.11 -4.68
CA ALA A 209 -1.57 20.39 -4.53
C ALA A 209 -3.10 20.27 -4.62
N GLY A 210 -3.81 21.32 -4.21
CA GLY A 210 -5.28 21.38 -4.26
C GLY A 210 -5.97 20.53 -3.18
N VAL A 211 -5.29 20.25 -2.07
CA VAL A 211 -5.83 19.44 -0.97
C VAL A 211 -6.95 20.19 -0.26
N LEU A 212 -8.10 19.54 -0.13
CA LEU A 212 -9.30 20.07 0.52
C LEU A 212 -9.65 19.32 1.81
N CYS A 213 -9.39 18.01 1.86
CA CYS A 213 -9.61 17.19 3.06
C CYS A 213 -8.45 16.21 3.26
N VAL A 214 -7.97 16.12 4.50
CA VAL A 214 -7.05 15.06 4.93
C VAL A 214 -7.71 14.22 6.00
N THR A 215 -7.85 12.92 5.76
CA THR A 215 -8.37 11.95 6.72
C THR A 215 -7.23 11.17 7.38
N SER A 216 -7.16 11.16 8.71
CA SER A 216 -6.18 10.38 9.47
C SER A 216 -6.70 9.97 10.85
N ASP A 217 -5.89 9.23 11.62
CA ASP A 217 -6.10 9.11 13.06
C ASP A 217 -5.70 10.42 13.79
N ALA A 218 -6.18 10.58 15.02
CA ALA A 218 -5.96 11.74 15.89
C ALA A 218 -4.57 11.70 16.56
N HIS A 219 -3.54 11.82 15.74
CA HIS A 219 -2.18 12.03 16.22
C HIS A 219 -1.85 13.54 16.22
N ALA A 220 -1.63 14.12 17.41
CA ALA A 220 -1.45 15.57 17.57
C ALA A 220 -0.32 16.15 16.68
N GLY A 221 0.80 15.43 16.56
CA GLY A 221 1.90 15.81 15.68
C GLY A 221 1.55 15.77 14.19
N LEU A 222 0.65 14.87 13.78
CA LEU A 222 0.20 14.77 12.38
C LEU A 222 -0.80 15.88 12.08
N ARG A 223 -1.78 16.12 12.95
CA ARG A 223 -2.76 17.20 12.79
C ARG A 223 -2.08 18.56 12.58
N ARG A 224 -1.15 18.90 13.48
CA ARG A 224 -0.38 20.14 13.39
C ARG A 224 0.44 20.23 12.09
N ALA A 225 1.03 19.12 11.64
CA ALA A 225 1.78 19.08 10.40
C ALA A 225 0.88 19.27 9.17
N ILE A 226 -0.33 18.71 9.18
CA ILE A 226 -1.33 18.90 8.11
C ILE A 226 -1.73 20.37 8.01
N GLU A 227 -2.09 21.00 9.13
CA GLU A 227 -2.50 22.40 9.20
C GLU A 227 -1.43 23.36 8.64
N GLU A 228 -0.15 23.07 8.88
CA GLU A 228 0.96 23.88 8.38
C GLU A 228 1.25 23.63 6.89
N VAL A 229 1.28 22.36 6.45
CA VAL A 229 1.73 22.00 5.09
C VAL A 229 0.64 22.24 4.05
N PHE A 230 -0.63 21.99 4.42
CA PHE A 230 -1.81 22.14 3.56
C PHE A 230 -2.80 23.15 4.17
N PRO A 231 -2.45 24.45 4.19
CA PRO A 231 -3.31 25.47 4.76
C PRO A 231 -4.65 25.52 4.01
N GLY A 232 -5.75 25.57 4.76
CA GLY A 232 -7.12 25.59 4.23
C GLY A 232 -7.73 24.21 3.96
N ALA A 233 -6.97 23.12 4.08
CA ALA A 233 -7.54 21.78 4.08
C ALA A 233 -8.27 21.50 5.39
N ALA A 234 -9.48 20.95 5.31
CA ALA A 234 -10.15 20.38 6.46
C ALA A 234 -9.40 19.13 6.93
N TRP A 235 -9.37 18.91 8.24
CA TRP A 235 -8.91 17.67 8.82
C TRP A 235 -10.12 16.83 9.26
N GLN A 236 -10.23 15.62 8.72
CA GLN A 236 -11.26 14.66 9.11
C GLN A 236 -10.64 13.59 10.01
N ARG A 237 -11.04 13.57 11.27
CA ARG A 237 -10.69 12.49 12.20
C ARG A 237 -11.44 11.23 11.78
N CYS A 238 -10.72 10.13 11.55
CA CYS A 238 -11.36 8.85 11.20
C CYS A 238 -12.39 8.43 12.27
N ILE A 239 -13.67 8.31 11.90
CA ILE A 239 -14.75 7.97 12.85
C ILE A 239 -14.54 6.60 13.49
N VAL A 240 -13.94 5.65 12.77
CA VAL A 240 -13.66 4.30 13.29
C VAL A 240 -12.60 4.36 14.40
N HIS A 241 -11.60 5.25 14.28
CA HIS A 241 -10.63 5.46 15.35
C HIS A 241 -11.24 6.25 16.51
N LEU A 242 -12.11 7.23 16.24
CA LEU A 242 -12.86 7.91 17.29
C LEU A 242 -13.72 6.93 18.11
N GLU A 243 -14.49 6.07 17.45
CA GLU A 243 -15.29 5.01 18.11
C GLU A 243 -14.43 4.08 18.96
N ARG A 244 -13.29 3.63 18.43
CA ARG A 244 -12.33 2.79 19.19
C ARG A 244 -11.79 3.54 20.41
N ASN A 245 -11.45 4.83 20.29
CA ASN A 245 -10.93 5.64 21.39
C ASN A 245 -12.01 5.86 22.45
N ALA A 246 -13.24 6.17 22.06
CA ALA A 246 -14.37 6.30 22.98
C ALA A 246 -14.67 4.97 23.70
N CYS A 247 -14.69 3.86 22.97
CA CYS A 247 -14.89 2.54 23.57
C CYS A 247 -13.75 2.15 24.53
N ALA A 248 -12.52 2.60 24.29
CA ALA A 248 -11.39 2.32 25.19
C ALA A 248 -11.56 3.00 26.57
N LEU A 249 -12.27 4.13 26.64
CA LEU A 249 -12.60 4.84 27.88
C LEU A 249 -13.68 4.16 28.71
N GLY A 250 -14.42 3.21 28.13
CA GLY A 250 -15.43 2.44 28.86
C GLY A 250 -14.79 1.58 29.96
N ARG A 251 -15.33 1.67 31.17
CA ARG A 251 -14.83 1.02 32.39
C ARG A 251 -15.06 -0.49 32.39
N ASN A 252 -16.13 -0.94 31.74
CA ASN A 252 -16.52 -2.34 31.67
C ASN A 252 -17.13 -2.70 30.31
N ARG A 253 -17.28 -4.01 30.03
CA ARG A 253 -17.77 -4.51 28.74
C ARG A 253 -19.16 -3.96 28.35
N ARG A 254 -20.03 -3.71 29.33
CA ARG A 254 -21.39 -3.20 29.08
C ARG A 254 -21.34 -1.75 28.59
N GLU A 255 -20.59 -0.90 29.29
CA GLU A 255 -20.40 0.50 28.89
C GLU A 255 -19.71 0.62 27.53
N ARG A 256 -18.71 -0.22 27.24
CA ARG A 256 -18.06 -0.25 25.93
C ARG A 256 -19.03 -0.60 24.80
N ARG A 257 -19.97 -1.51 25.05
CA ARG A 257 -21.03 -1.85 24.09
C ARG A 257 -21.99 -0.68 23.89
N LEU A 258 -22.47 -0.07 24.97
CA LEU A 258 -23.34 1.10 24.92
C LEU A 258 -22.72 2.23 24.08
N ILE A 259 -21.47 2.61 24.36
CA ILE A 259 -20.73 3.64 23.60
C ILE A 259 -20.68 3.27 22.11
N GLY A 260 -20.32 2.02 21.80
CA GLY A 260 -20.26 1.53 20.43
C GLY A 260 -21.61 1.56 19.71
N SER A 261 -22.69 1.12 20.36
CA SER A 261 -24.04 1.10 19.79
C SER A 261 -24.57 2.52 19.54
N VAL A 262 -24.37 3.44 20.48
CA VAL A 262 -24.76 4.85 20.33
C VAL A 262 -24.00 5.51 19.18
N LEU A 263 -22.66 5.42 19.14
CA LEU A 263 -21.88 6.02 18.06
C LEU A 263 -22.16 5.37 16.69
N SER A 264 -22.36 4.06 16.66
CA SER A 264 -22.75 3.36 15.44
C SER A 264 -24.10 3.85 14.90
N ALA A 265 -25.04 4.22 15.78
CA ALA A 265 -26.32 4.79 15.37
C ALA A 265 -26.15 6.20 14.78
N VAL A 266 -25.31 7.04 15.41
CA VAL A 266 -24.97 8.38 14.90
C VAL A 266 -24.41 8.28 13.48
N PHE A 267 -23.40 7.43 13.26
CA PHE A 267 -22.70 7.33 11.98
C PHE A 267 -23.36 6.39 10.95
N ALA A 268 -24.48 5.75 11.30
CA ALA A 268 -25.34 5.07 10.34
C ALA A 268 -26.06 6.08 9.44
N GLU A 269 -26.36 7.26 9.97
CA GLU A 269 -27.07 8.32 9.26
C GLU A 269 -26.18 9.08 8.28
N SER A 270 -26.83 9.77 7.33
CA SER A 270 -26.15 10.48 6.24
C SER A 270 -26.61 11.93 6.03
N ASP A 271 -27.75 12.29 6.62
CA ASP A 271 -28.26 13.65 6.67
C ASP A 271 -27.41 14.49 7.66
N PRO A 272 -26.75 15.57 7.21
CA PRO A 272 -25.89 16.39 8.07
C PRO A 272 -26.57 16.93 9.32
N ASP A 273 -27.83 17.33 9.23
CA ASP A 273 -28.51 17.96 10.36
C ASP A 273 -28.88 16.90 11.40
N LEU A 274 -29.40 15.75 10.95
CA LEU A 274 -29.65 14.61 11.81
C LEU A 274 -28.37 14.08 12.49
N VAL A 275 -27.26 13.98 11.75
CA VAL A 275 -25.98 13.50 12.31
C VAL A 275 -25.47 14.45 13.39
N ARG A 276 -25.57 15.78 13.19
CA ARG A 276 -25.16 16.77 14.21
C ARG A 276 -26.00 16.66 15.47
N GLU A 277 -27.33 16.61 15.32
CA GLU A 277 -28.25 16.45 16.45
C GLU A 277 -28.01 15.13 17.21
N LEU A 278 -27.85 14.02 16.48
CA LEU A 278 -27.51 12.71 17.07
C LEU A 278 -26.18 12.75 17.80
N TYR A 279 -25.17 13.42 17.24
CA TYR A 279 -23.85 13.52 17.84
C TYR A 279 -23.90 14.31 19.15
N HIS A 280 -24.60 15.45 19.18
CA HIS A 280 -24.78 16.26 20.40
C HIS A 280 -25.53 15.49 21.50
N LEU A 281 -26.61 14.80 21.13
CA LEU A 281 -27.34 13.94 22.07
C LEU A 281 -26.46 12.79 22.58
N ALA A 282 -25.68 12.15 21.69
CA ALA A 282 -24.76 11.10 22.08
C ALA A 282 -23.67 11.60 23.03
N ALA A 283 -23.08 12.77 22.76
CA ALA A 283 -22.07 13.38 23.64
C ALA A 283 -22.64 13.67 25.04
N GLY A 284 -23.86 14.23 25.11
CA GLY A 284 -24.54 14.50 26.38
C GLY A 284 -24.89 13.24 27.17
N GLU A 285 -25.55 12.26 26.55
CA GLU A 285 -25.98 11.01 27.21
C GLU A 285 -24.78 10.15 27.65
N LEU A 286 -23.78 9.99 26.78
CA LEU A 286 -22.57 9.25 27.12
C LEU A 286 -21.71 10.02 28.14
N GLY A 287 -21.64 11.35 28.04
CA GLY A 287 -20.95 12.22 28.98
C GLY A 287 -21.54 12.17 30.39
N ALA A 288 -22.87 12.10 30.52
CA ALA A 288 -23.55 11.94 31.79
C ALA A 288 -23.17 10.61 32.48
N ALA A 289 -22.97 9.53 31.70
CA ALA A 289 -22.50 8.25 32.23
C ALA A 289 -20.98 8.24 32.48
N ASN A 290 -20.21 8.93 31.64
CA ASN A 290 -18.74 8.96 31.63
C ASN A 290 -18.22 10.27 31.04
N ALA A 291 -17.83 11.21 31.90
CA ALA A 291 -17.38 12.54 31.51
C ALA A 291 -16.24 12.50 30.48
N ALA A 292 -15.28 11.58 30.62
CA ALA A 292 -14.16 11.47 29.67
C ALA A 292 -14.60 11.11 28.24
N VAL A 293 -15.73 10.40 28.08
CA VAL A 293 -16.31 10.11 26.76
C VAL A 293 -16.99 11.36 26.21
N GLY A 294 -17.72 12.10 27.04
CA GLY A 294 -18.30 13.40 26.67
C GLY A 294 -17.23 14.38 26.19
N ASP A 295 -16.20 14.61 27.02
CA ASP A 295 -15.07 15.49 26.71
C ASP A 295 -14.39 15.11 25.38
N LEU A 296 -14.16 13.81 25.15
CA LEU A 296 -13.57 13.30 23.91
C LEU A 296 -14.45 13.62 22.68
N LEU A 297 -15.77 13.47 22.81
CA LEU A 297 -16.70 13.70 21.70
C LEU A 297 -16.86 15.20 21.43
N GLU A 298 -16.99 16.02 22.46
CA GLU A 298 -17.05 17.48 22.33
C GLU A 298 -15.78 18.04 21.68
N GLU A 299 -14.59 17.61 22.12
CA GLU A 299 -13.32 18.02 21.50
C GLU A 299 -13.23 17.56 20.03
N ALA A 300 -13.71 16.35 19.74
CA ALA A 300 -13.59 15.74 18.42
C ALA A 300 -14.64 16.24 17.42
N GLU A 301 -15.73 16.89 17.84
CA GLU A 301 -16.88 17.18 17.00
C GLU A 301 -16.52 17.88 15.67
N PRO A 302 -15.76 19.00 15.66
CA PRO A 302 -15.48 19.73 14.42
C PRO A 302 -14.73 18.85 13.41
N ASP A 303 -13.83 18.01 13.91
CA ASP A 303 -12.95 17.16 13.11
C ASP A 303 -13.61 15.82 12.75
N ALA A 304 -14.53 15.32 13.58
CA ALA A 304 -15.28 14.09 13.35
C ALA A 304 -16.38 14.29 12.31
N LEU A 305 -16.96 15.48 12.25
CA LEU A 305 -18.08 15.82 11.37
C LEU A 305 -17.66 16.62 10.12
N ALA A 306 -16.38 16.95 9.96
CA ALA A 306 -15.85 17.72 8.82
C ALA A 306 -16.28 17.16 7.44
N HIS A 307 -16.39 15.84 7.30
CA HIS A 307 -16.84 15.16 6.08
C HIS A 307 -18.25 15.56 5.64
N LEU A 308 -19.11 16.06 6.53
CA LEU A 308 -20.46 16.53 6.21
C LEU A 308 -20.45 17.78 5.33
N ASP A 309 -19.36 18.56 5.38
CA ASP A 309 -19.15 19.76 4.57
C ASP A 309 -18.50 19.46 3.22
N PHE A 310 -18.63 18.22 2.74
CA PHE A 310 -18.22 17.80 1.40
C PHE A 310 -19.42 17.22 0.63
N PRO A 311 -19.32 17.06 -0.72
CA PRO A 311 -20.39 16.52 -1.54
C PRO A 311 -20.95 15.20 -0.98
N PRO A 312 -22.28 15.00 -0.94
CA PRO A 312 -22.91 13.81 -0.35
C PRO A 312 -22.31 12.48 -0.81
N ALA A 313 -21.96 12.38 -2.11
CA ALA A 313 -21.37 11.19 -2.70
C ALA A 313 -19.97 10.83 -2.14
N HIS A 314 -19.27 11.80 -1.54
CA HIS A 314 -17.89 11.65 -1.06
C HIS A 314 -17.82 11.28 0.42
N ARG A 315 -18.79 11.73 1.21
CA ARG A 315 -18.86 11.62 2.68
C ARG A 315 -18.51 10.23 3.21
N ARG A 316 -19.11 9.18 2.63
CA ARG A 316 -18.90 7.79 3.04
C ARG A 316 -17.43 7.34 2.95
N ARG A 317 -16.66 7.89 2.00
CA ARG A 317 -15.23 7.58 1.81
C ARG A 317 -14.35 8.46 2.69
N LEU A 318 -14.74 9.71 2.93
CA LEU A 318 -13.95 10.66 3.72
C LEU A 318 -14.02 10.37 5.23
N ARG A 319 -15.17 9.93 5.74
CA ARG A 319 -15.38 9.71 7.18
C ARG A 319 -14.47 8.63 7.79
N THR A 320 -13.91 7.73 6.99
CA THR A 320 -13.05 6.64 7.48
C THR A 320 -11.69 6.61 6.78
N ASN A 321 -10.72 5.98 7.46
CA ASN A 321 -9.40 5.70 6.89
C ASN A 321 -9.32 4.31 6.23
N ASN A 322 -10.43 3.77 5.73
CA ASN A 322 -10.53 2.39 5.23
C ASN A 322 -9.54 2.07 4.09
N VAL A 323 -9.22 3.06 3.26
CA VAL A 323 -8.24 2.88 2.17
C VAL A 323 -6.85 2.59 2.72
N GLN A 324 -6.45 3.29 3.79
CA GLN A 324 -5.20 3.04 4.49
C GLN A 324 -5.27 1.72 5.28
N GLU A 325 -6.39 1.41 5.94
CA GLU A 325 -6.53 0.12 6.63
C GLU A 325 -6.35 -1.08 5.69
N ARG A 326 -6.80 -0.98 4.43
CA ARG A 326 -6.57 -2.00 3.40
C ARG A 326 -5.09 -2.07 3.01
N ALA A 327 -4.44 -0.94 2.75
CA ALA A 327 -3.00 -0.90 2.44
C ALA A 327 -2.17 -1.47 3.60
N ASN A 328 -2.45 -1.03 4.83
CA ASN A 328 -1.80 -1.51 6.04
C ASN A 328 -1.99 -3.00 6.26
N ARG A 329 -3.14 -3.58 5.88
CA ARG A 329 -3.37 -5.02 5.93
C ARG A 329 -2.46 -5.77 4.96
N GLU A 330 -2.32 -5.30 3.74
CA GLU A 330 -1.42 -5.90 2.73
C GLU A 330 0.06 -5.79 3.13
N ILE A 331 0.46 -4.64 3.69
CA ILE A 331 1.78 -4.43 4.28
C ILE A 331 2.02 -5.44 5.41
N LYS A 332 1.12 -5.50 6.40
CA LYS A 332 1.24 -6.41 7.55
C LYS A 332 1.24 -7.87 7.12
N ARG A 333 0.46 -8.25 6.10
CA ARG A 333 0.40 -9.62 5.57
C ARG A 333 1.77 -10.09 5.08
N ARG A 334 2.46 -9.26 4.30
CA ARG A 334 3.76 -9.60 3.71
C ARG A 334 4.92 -9.38 4.70
N ALA A 335 4.88 -8.32 5.50
CA ALA A 335 5.84 -8.06 6.56
C ALA A 335 5.87 -9.17 7.64
N ARG A 336 4.72 -9.79 7.94
CA ARG A 336 4.62 -10.89 8.90
C ARG A 336 5.49 -12.08 8.52
N VAL A 337 5.75 -12.32 7.24
CA VAL A 337 6.60 -13.44 6.80
C VAL A 337 8.08 -13.15 7.06
N VAL A 338 8.48 -11.88 7.01
CA VAL A 338 9.86 -11.44 7.28
C VAL A 338 10.17 -11.39 8.78
N GLN A 339 9.15 -11.13 9.62
CA GLN A 339 9.24 -10.96 11.08
C GLN A 339 10.06 -9.73 11.50
N VAL A 340 11.34 -9.67 11.14
CA VAL A 340 12.25 -8.55 11.42
C VAL A 340 13.04 -8.21 10.16
N PHE A 341 12.90 -6.98 9.66
CA PHE A 341 13.65 -6.51 8.52
C PHE A 341 15.11 -6.25 8.90
N PRO A 342 16.08 -6.60 8.04
CA PRO A 342 17.51 -6.43 8.35
C PRO A 342 17.98 -4.98 8.24
N SER A 343 17.25 -4.12 7.52
CA SER A 343 17.54 -2.69 7.35
C SER A 343 16.29 -1.95 6.87
N ARG A 344 16.26 -0.62 7.04
CA ARG A 344 15.19 0.23 6.48
C ARG A 344 15.10 0.13 4.95
N LYS A 345 16.24 -0.02 4.27
CA LYS A 345 16.26 -0.20 2.81
C LYS A 345 15.50 -1.47 2.41
N SER A 346 15.73 -2.58 3.11
CA SER A 346 15.00 -3.84 2.85
C SER A 346 13.52 -3.74 3.19
N LEU A 347 13.17 -2.94 4.21
CA LEU A 347 11.79 -2.66 4.56
C LEU A 347 11.06 -1.89 3.46
N ILE A 348 11.64 -0.77 3.02
CA ILE A 348 11.10 0.08 1.95
C ILE A 348 11.02 -0.68 0.64
N ARG A 349 12.00 -1.52 0.29
CA ARG A 349 11.94 -2.35 -0.91
C ARG A 349 10.72 -3.26 -0.94
N LEU A 350 10.49 -4.03 0.14
CA LEU A 350 9.36 -4.95 0.15
C LEU A 350 8.04 -4.18 0.18
N ILE A 351 7.89 -3.22 1.08
CA ILE A 351 6.64 -2.45 1.18
C ILE A 351 6.37 -1.65 -0.09
N GLY A 352 7.40 -1.06 -0.67
CA GLY A 352 7.32 -0.33 -1.93
C GLY A 352 6.81 -1.21 -3.05
N ALA A 353 7.37 -2.42 -3.23
CA ALA A 353 6.90 -3.35 -4.27
C ALA A 353 5.41 -3.71 -4.10
N VAL A 354 4.98 -3.91 -2.85
CA VAL A 354 3.57 -4.19 -2.52
C VAL A 354 2.66 -3.04 -2.86
N LEU A 355 3.09 -1.81 -2.56
CA LEU A 355 2.31 -0.63 -2.86
C LEU A 355 2.38 -0.26 -4.34
N SER A 356 3.44 -0.64 -5.07
CA SER A 356 3.51 -0.54 -6.54
C SER A 356 2.41 -1.38 -7.18
N GLU A 357 2.27 -2.66 -6.80
CA GLU A 357 1.19 -3.53 -7.28
C GLU A 357 -0.19 -2.90 -7.03
N MET A 358 -0.40 -2.36 -5.82
CA MET A 358 -1.65 -1.72 -5.45
C MET A 358 -1.91 -0.43 -6.24
N ASP A 359 -0.88 0.37 -6.50
CA ASP A 359 -0.97 1.61 -7.28
C ASP A 359 -1.31 1.33 -8.75
N GLU A 360 -0.74 0.27 -9.34
CA GLU A 360 -1.08 -0.21 -10.68
C GLU A 360 -2.54 -0.67 -10.79
N GLU A 361 -3.04 -1.41 -9.80
CA GLU A 361 -4.45 -1.78 -9.73
C GLU A 361 -5.36 -0.55 -9.61
N TRP A 362 -4.92 0.47 -8.88
CA TRP A 362 -5.67 1.72 -8.70
C TRP A 362 -5.70 2.57 -9.96
N ALA A 363 -4.62 2.58 -10.74
CA ALA A 363 -4.56 3.28 -12.02
C ALA A 363 -5.58 2.74 -13.03
N CYS A 364 -5.91 1.45 -12.95
CA CYS A 364 -6.88 0.80 -13.83
C CYS A 364 -8.35 1.13 -13.51
N ARG A 365 -8.66 1.75 -12.36
CA ARG A 365 -10.04 1.95 -11.91
C ARG A 365 -10.27 3.30 -11.23
N ARG A 366 -11.22 4.06 -11.79
CA ARG A 366 -11.79 5.25 -11.14
C ARG A 366 -12.47 4.89 -9.82
N TRP A 367 -12.06 5.59 -8.76
CA TRP A 367 -12.61 5.42 -7.41
C TRP A 367 -13.74 6.41 -7.13
N PHE A 368 -13.59 7.62 -7.65
CA PHE A 368 -14.65 8.61 -7.82
C PHE A 368 -14.96 8.76 -9.29
N ASP A 369 -16.21 9.06 -9.60
CA ASP A 369 -16.55 9.53 -10.94
C ASP A 369 -15.89 10.90 -11.20
N GLY A 370 -15.55 11.18 -12.47
CA GLY A 370 -14.80 12.39 -12.84
C GLY A 370 -15.61 13.67 -12.60
N ASP A 371 -16.92 13.64 -12.88
CA ASP A 371 -17.78 14.79 -12.66
C ASP A 371 -18.05 14.96 -11.16
N SER A 372 -18.27 13.84 -10.45
CA SER A 372 -18.43 13.83 -8.99
C SER A 372 -17.23 14.44 -8.28
N ILE A 373 -15.99 14.04 -8.61
CA ILE A 373 -14.81 14.56 -7.90
C ILE A 373 -14.57 16.05 -8.18
N ALA A 374 -15.01 16.55 -9.33
CA ALA A 374 -14.92 17.97 -9.66
C ALA A 374 -15.78 18.84 -8.73
N GLU A 375 -16.93 18.32 -8.27
CA GLU A 375 -17.80 19.00 -7.28
C GLU A 375 -17.05 19.38 -6.00
N ALA A 376 -15.96 18.68 -5.66
CA ALA A 376 -15.14 18.99 -4.50
C ALA A 376 -14.58 20.42 -4.54
N TYR A 377 -14.29 20.96 -5.72
CA TYR A 377 -13.79 22.34 -5.91
C TYR A 377 -14.90 23.36 -6.17
N GLU A 378 -16.15 22.92 -6.27
CA GLU A 378 -17.28 23.80 -6.49
C GLU A 378 -17.82 24.35 -5.18
N ASP A 379 -18.50 25.49 -5.29
CA ASP A 379 -19.26 26.06 -4.18
C ASP A 379 -20.37 25.08 -3.75
N ARG A 380 -20.58 24.93 -2.44
CA ARG A 380 -21.60 24.05 -1.85
C ARG A 380 -23.01 24.27 -2.42
N SER A 381 -23.31 25.49 -2.87
CA SER A 381 -24.56 25.84 -3.54
C SER A 381 -24.80 25.11 -4.88
N LYS A 382 -23.75 24.55 -5.49
CA LYS A 382 -23.81 23.87 -6.80
C LYS A 382 -23.90 22.34 -6.70
N TRP A 383 -23.70 21.78 -5.51
CA TRP A 383 -23.74 20.33 -5.33
C TRP A 383 -25.13 19.79 -5.60
N ALA A 384 -25.19 18.56 -6.12
CA ALA A 384 -26.43 17.84 -6.20
C ALA A 384 -27.08 17.78 -4.80
N PRO A 385 -28.38 18.12 -4.67
CA PRO A 385 -29.04 18.12 -3.38
C PRO A 385 -28.98 16.71 -2.79
N ALA A 386 -28.70 16.63 -1.49
CA ALA A 386 -28.82 15.37 -0.77
C ALA A 386 -30.26 14.83 -0.90
N PRO A 387 -30.46 13.51 -0.86
CA PRO A 387 -31.80 12.93 -0.80
C PRO A 387 -32.59 13.58 0.34
N ALA A 388 -33.87 13.85 0.11
CA ALA A 388 -34.74 14.37 1.16
C ALA A 388 -34.72 13.41 2.37
N PRO A 389 -34.74 13.93 3.60
CA PRO A 389 -34.74 13.09 4.79
C PRO A 389 -35.95 12.14 4.75
N SER A 390 -35.73 10.87 5.10
CA SER A 390 -36.78 9.83 5.07
C SER A 390 -37.61 9.77 6.35
N TYR A 391 -37.47 10.75 7.24
CA TYR A 391 -38.08 10.75 8.57
C TYR A 391 -39.09 11.89 8.73
N ASP A 392 -40.11 11.63 9.55
CA ASP A 392 -41.14 12.62 9.88
C ASP A 392 -40.67 13.58 11.00
N GLY A 393 -40.97 14.86 10.84
CA GLY A 393 -40.67 15.91 11.82
C GLY A 393 -39.27 16.51 11.66
N THR A 394 -38.76 17.11 12.74
CA THR A 394 -37.43 17.74 12.75
C THR A 394 -36.31 16.72 12.96
N ALA A 395 -35.10 17.07 12.53
CA ALA A 395 -33.89 16.27 12.78
C ALA A 395 -33.70 15.96 14.28
N ALA A 396 -33.93 16.95 15.14
CA ALA A 396 -33.83 16.81 16.59
C ALA A 396 -34.85 15.80 17.18
N GLU A 397 -36.12 15.88 16.74
CA GLU A 397 -37.15 14.92 17.17
C GLU A 397 -36.82 13.49 16.71
N HIS A 398 -36.29 13.33 15.50
CA HIS A 398 -35.88 12.03 15.01
C HIS A 398 -34.63 11.49 15.73
N ALA A 399 -33.63 12.35 15.98
CA ALA A 399 -32.45 12.01 16.74
C ALA A 399 -32.79 11.50 18.15
N ALA A 400 -33.70 12.18 18.85
CA ALA A 400 -34.16 11.79 20.18
C ALA A 400 -34.84 10.41 20.18
N ARG A 401 -35.63 10.09 19.13
CA ARG A 401 -36.24 8.77 18.97
C ARG A 401 -35.19 7.68 18.79
N ILE A 402 -34.22 7.89 17.92
CA ILE A 402 -33.12 6.94 17.67
C ILE A 402 -32.35 6.66 18.97
N ILE A 403 -31.89 7.71 19.66
CA ILE A 403 -31.11 7.55 20.90
C ILE A 403 -31.93 6.83 21.96
N THR A 404 -33.21 7.15 22.12
CA THR A 404 -34.09 6.46 23.08
C THR A 404 -34.18 4.96 22.81
N VAL A 405 -34.33 4.56 21.54
CA VAL A 405 -34.37 3.15 21.14
C VAL A 405 -33.04 2.45 21.43
N VAL A 406 -31.90 3.08 21.05
CA VAL A 406 -30.57 2.50 21.27
C VAL A 406 -30.25 2.32 22.75
N LEU A 407 -30.60 3.30 23.60
CA LEU A 407 -30.41 3.21 25.05
C LEU A 407 -31.29 2.11 25.67
N ALA A 408 -32.52 1.94 25.19
CA ALA A 408 -33.44 0.90 25.65
C ALA A 408 -32.93 -0.50 25.29
N ASP A 409 -32.46 -0.71 24.05
CA ASP A 409 -31.93 -1.99 23.57
C ASP A 409 -30.69 -2.48 24.36
N GLU A 410 -29.86 -1.55 24.85
CA GLU A 410 -28.69 -1.85 25.70
C GLU A 410 -29.04 -1.98 27.21
N GLY A 411 -30.34 -1.95 27.53
CA GLY A 411 -30.90 -2.08 28.88
C GLY A 411 -30.57 -0.90 29.79
N CYS A 412 -30.31 0.27 29.21
CA CYS A 412 -30.05 1.52 29.92
C CYS A 412 -31.37 2.27 30.13
N GLU A 413 -32.34 1.62 30.79
CA GLU A 413 -33.56 2.32 31.18
C GLU A 413 -33.22 3.44 32.17
N ARG A 414 -33.68 4.66 31.86
CA ARG A 414 -33.64 5.79 32.79
C ARG A 414 -34.23 5.31 34.12
N ARG A 415 -33.42 5.28 35.19
CA ARG A 415 -34.01 5.33 36.54
C ARG A 415 -34.68 6.69 36.63
N ALA A 416 -35.99 6.71 36.41
CA ALA A 416 -36.82 7.87 36.67
C ALA A 416 -36.52 8.35 38.10
N ALA A 417 -36.14 9.62 38.21
CA ALA A 417 -35.97 10.30 39.49
C ALA A 417 -37.32 10.48 40.18
#